data_AF-A0A2E8R2S4-F1
#
_entry.id   AF-A0A2E8R2S4-F1
#
_cell.length_a   1.000
_cell.length_b   1.000
_cell.length_c   1.000
_cell.angle_alpha   90.00
_cell.angle_beta   90.00
_cell.angle_gamma   90.00
#
_symmetry.space_group_name_H-M   'P 1'
#
loop_
_entity.id
_entity.type
_entity.pdbx_description
1 polymer ?
#
loop_
_entity_poly.entity_id
_entity_poly.type
_entity_poly.pdbx_seq_one_letter_code
_entity_poly.pdbx_strand_id
1 'polypeptide(L)'
;FGMSKEFLKDYGDFLGTKKWKWVDDLTLTMSNGQRCFFTHGRSADVLKVSQTMGLSAVQGHYHTKFLISYWANPDNLFFAMNVGCLINQKSMAFNYAKNFKTRFILGCAIIIDGIPRLLPMVLNNKGDWIKKIV
;
A
#
# COMPACT_ATOMS: atom_id res chain seq x y z
N PHE A 1 -15.37 9.99 33.07
CA PHE A 1 -14.82 9.72 31.74
C PHE A 1 -14.64 8.22 31.59
N GLY A 2 -15.01 7.66 30.44
CA GLY A 2 -14.91 6.22 30.17
C GLY A 2 -14.79 5.95 28.68
N MET A 3 -14.36 4.74 28.31
CA MET A 3 -14.22 4.33 26.92
C MET A 3 -15.61 4.10 26.30
N SER A 4 -15.83 4.56 25.07
CA SER A 4 -17.08 4.32 24.35
C SER A 4 -17.31 2.81 24.15
N LYS A 5 -18.57 2.36 24.34
CA LYS A 5 -18.96 0.96 24.07
C LYS A 5 -18.68 0.53 22.63
N GLU A 6 -18.56 1.48 21.70
CA GLU A 6 -18.19 1.22 20.31
C GLU A 6 -16.82 0.53 20.19
N PHE A 7 -15.87 0.83 21.08
CA PHE A 7 -14.55 0.18 21.07
C PHE A 7 -14.55 -1.25 21.60
N LEU A 8 -15.67 -1.72 22.18
CA LEU A 8 -15.84 -3.09 22.66
C LEU A 8 -16.47 -4.00 21.59
N LYS A 9 -16.91 -3.43 20.46
CA LYS A 9 -17.47 -4.21 19.34
C LYS A 9 -16.35 -4.91 18.58
N ASP A 10 -16.69 -6.02 17.95
CA ASP A 10 -15.78 -6.68 17.00
C ASP A 10 -15.34 -5.72 15.91
N TYR A 11 -14.09 -5.90 15.45
CA TYR A 11 -13.43 -4.99 14.50
C TYR A 11 -14.26 -4.75 13.22
N GLY A 12 -14.87 -5.81 12.68
CA GLY A 12 -15.73 -5.72 11.50
C GLY A 12 -17.06 -4.99 11.76
N ASP A 13 -17.57 -5.03 13.00
CA ASP A 13 -18.77 -4.31 13.41
C ASP A 13 -18.48 -2.83 13.60
N PHE A 14 -17.35 -2.52 14.22
CA PHE A 14 -16.88 -1.15 14.41
C PHE A 14 -16.59 -0.44 13.08
N LEU A 15 -15.95 -1.12 12.13
CA LEU A 15 -15.59 -0.54 10.83
C LEU A 15 -16.69 -0.66 9.76
N GLY A 16 -17.82 -1.31 10.05
CA GLY A 16 -18.88 -1.54 9.06
C GLY A 16 -18.47 -2.52 7.94
N THR A 17 -17.50 -3.39 8.18
CA THR A 17 -16.91 -4.32 7.22
C THR A 17 -17.27 -5.77 7.53
N LYS A 18 -18.50 -6.05 7.99
CA LYS A 18 -18.91 -7.41 8.41
C LYS A 18 -18.77 -8.47 7.30
N LYS A 19 -18.83 -8.05 6.03
CA LYS A 19 -18.66 -8.92 4.86
C LYS A 19 -17.18 -9.14 4.48
N TRP A 20 -16.26 -8.50 5.17
CA TRP A 20 -14.83 -8.55 4.84
C TRP A 20 -14.14 -9.59 5.70
N LYS A 21 -13.26 -10.37 5.07
CA LYS A 21 -12.30 -11.18 5.79
C LYS A 21 -11.02 -10.36 5.93
N TRP A 22 -10.77 -9.88 7.14
CA TRP A 22 -9.51 -9.23 7.47
C TRP A 22 -8.40 -10.27 7.55
N VAL A 23 -7.30 -10.00 6.86
CA VAL A 23 -6.07 -10.79 6.92
C VAL A 23 -4.91 -9.83 7.06
N ASP A 24 -3.88 -10.21 7.81
CA ASP A 24 -2.68 -9.37 7.97
C ASP A 24 -1.86 -9.34 6.69
N ASP A 25 -1.75 -10.51 6.05
CA ASP A 25 -1.03 -10.71 4.81
C ASP A 25 -1.81 -11.60 3.84
N LEU A 26 -1.60 -11.38 2.55
CA LEU A 26 -2.26 -12.12 1.49
C LEU A 26 -1.23 -12.55 0.45
N THR A 27 -1.28 -13.81 -0.01
CA THR A 27 -0.48 -14.24 -1.17
C THR A 27 -1.42 -14.74 -2.25
N LEU A 28 -1.30 -14.17 -3.45
CA LEU A 28 -2.13 -14.52 -4.61
C LEU A 28 -1.26 -15.03 -5.76
N THR A 29 -1.82 -15.90 -6.58
CA THR A 29 -1.24 -16.26 -7.88
C THR A 29 -1.73 -15.25 -8.92
N MET A 30 -0.80 -14.56 -9.56
CA MET A 30 -1.08 -13.59 -10.61
C MET A 30 -1.46 -14.29 -11.93
N SER A 31 -1.96 -13.53 -12.90
CA SER A 31 -2.36 -14.08 -14.20
C SER A 31 -1.21 -14.71 -15.00
N ASN A 32 0.04 -14.32 -14.73
CA ASN A 32 1.23 -14.94 -15.32
C ASN A 32 1.69 -16.22 -14.58
N GLY A 33 0.92 -16.71 -13.60
CA GLY A 33 1.23 -17.92 -12.82
C GLY A 33 2.21 -17.73 -11.66
N GLN A 34 2.85 -16.57 -11.53
CA GLN A 34 3.75 -16.30 -10.40
C GLN A 34 2.98 -15.88 -9.14
N ARG A 35 3.55 -16.15 -7.96
CA ARG A 35 2.97 -15.73 -6.68
C ARG A 35 3.42 -14.31 -6.30
N CYS A 36 2.50 -13.54 -5.74
CA CYS A 36 2.76 -12.21 -5.22
C CYS A 36 2.24 -12.07 -3.78
N PHE A 37 3.09 -11.57 -2.90
CA PHE A 37 2.82 -11.31 -1.50
C PHE A 37 2.35 -9.87 -1.31
N PHE A 38 1.29 -9.69 -0.53
CA PHE A 38 0.69 -8.41 -0.20
C PHE A 38 0.67 -8.27 1.32
N THR A 39 1.18 -7.15 1.82
CA THR A 39 1.23 -6.83 3.25
C THR A 39 0.94 -5.36 3.48
N HIS A 40 0.54 -4.98 4.70
CA HIS A 40 0.41 -3.56 5.06
C HIS A 40 1.76 -2.85 4.95
N GLY A 41 2.79 -3.38 5.60
CA GLY A 41 4.16 -2.86 5.60
C GLY A 41 5.06 -3.63 6.55
N ARG A 42 6.18 -4.16 6.05
CA ARG A 42 7.15 -4.94 6.85
C ARG A 42 8.53 -4.29 6.97
N SER A 43 8.95 -3.56 5.95
CA SER A 43 10.22 -2.84 5.93
C SER A 43 10.12 -1.64 4.98
N ALA A 44 10.80 -0.53 5.29
CA ALA A 44 10.81 0.64 4.42
C ALA A 44 11.42 0.35 3.04
N ASP A 45 12.19 -0.74 2.94
CA ASP A 45 12.74 -1.29 1.72
C ASP A 45 11.96 -2.54 1.32
N VAL A 46 11.01 -2.40 0.39
CA VAL A 46 10.21 -3.52 -0.14
C VAL A 46 11.05 -4.54 -0.87
N LEU A 47 12.20 -4.15 -1.43
CA LEU A 47 13.06 -5.08 -2.15
C LEU A 47 13.55 -6.19 -1.20
N LYS A 48 13.96 -5.82 0.01
CA LYS A 48 14.35 -6.76 1.06
C LYS A 48 13.20 -7.66 1.51
N VAL A 49 11.97 -7.14 1.52
CA VAL A 49 10.78 -7.96 1.79
C VAL A 49 10.61 -9.01 0.71
N SER A 50 10.64 -8.61 -0.55
CA SER A 50 10.50 -9.51 -1.70
C SER A 50 11.60 -10.57 -1.73
N GLN A 51 12.85 -10.18 -1.51
CA GLN A 51 14.00 -11.10 -1.47
C GLN A 51 13.90 -12.11 -0.32
N THR A 52 13.56 -11.66 0.89
CA THR A 52 13.37 -12.56 2.05
C THR A 52 12.23 -13.55 1.83
N MET A 53 11.16 -13.10 1.17
CA MET A 53 9.99 -13.96 0.86
C MET A 53 10.24 -14.87 -0.35
N GLY A 54 11.26 -14.60 -1.16
CA GLY A 54 11.55 -15.36 -2.39
C GLY A 54 10.49 -15.21 -3.49
N LEU A 55 9.73 -14.11 -3.49
CA LEU A 55 8.62 -13.88 -4.43
C LEU A 55 8.29 -12.38 -4.55
N SER A 56 7.54 -11.99 -5.59
CA SER A 56 7.17 -10.58 -5.80
C SER A 56 6.37 -10.03 -4.63
N ALA A 57 6.66 -8.82 -4.16
CA ALA A 57 5.99 -8.25 -2.98
C ALA A 57 5.38 -6.88 -3.24
N VAL A 58 4.22 -6.64 -2.64
CA VAL A 58 3.51 -5.37 -2.65
C VAL A 58 3.22 -4.95 -1.22
N GLN A 59 3.53 -3.71 -0.90
CA GLN A 59 3.15 -3.13 0.40
C GLN A 59 2.76 -1.66 0.28
N GLY A 60 2.05 -1.18 1.30
CA GLY A 60 1.74 0.24 1.50
C GLY A 60 2.55 0.81 2.66
N HIS A 61 1.85 1.45 3.60
CA HIS A 61 2.31 1.96 4.90
C HIS A 61 3.36 3.09 4.87
N TYR A 62 4.38 2.97 4.03
CA TYR A 62 5.42 3.98 3.88
C TYR A 62 4.93 5.09 2.95
N HIS A 63 4.12 6.01 3.47
CA HIS A 63 3.37 7.02 2.71
C HIS A 63 4.22 7.95 1.82
N THR A 64 5.55 7.95 1.99
CA THR A 64 6.52 8.75 1.21
C THR A 64 7.24 7.92 0.14
N LYS A 65 6.89 6.64 -0.02
CA LYS A 65 7.49 5.70 -0.98
C LYS A 65 6.47 5.35 -2.07
N PHE A 66 6.91 5.44 -3.31
CA PHE A 66 6.11 5.10 -4.48
C PHE A 66 7.07 4.63 -5.57
N LEU A 67 7.37 3.33 -5.57
CA LEU A 67 8.43 2.77 -6.42
C LEU A 67 8.16 1.30 -6.74
N ILE A 68 8.74 0.85 -7.85
CA ILE A 68 8.87 -0.55 -8.21
C ILE A 68 10.37 -0.81 -8.37
N SER A 69 10.86 -1.84 -7.68
CA SER A 69 12.19 -2.39 -7.87
C SER A 69 12.08 -3.80 -8.43
N TYR A 70 12.93 -4.15 -9.40
CA TYR A 70 13.01 -5.50 -9.93
C TYR A 70 14.28 -6.19 -9.42
N TRP A 71 14.18 -7.50 -9.25
CA TRP A 71 15.32 -8.36 -9.00
C TRP A 71 15.03 -9.73 -9.58
N ALA A 72 16.08 -10.48 -9.87
CA ALA A 72 15.96 -11.82 -10.44
C ALA A 72 16.87 -12.78 -9.68
N ASN A 73 16.51 -14.05 -9.77
CA ASN A 73 17.38 -15.18 -9.46
C ASN A 73 17.43 -16.11 -10.69
N PRO A 74 18.17 -17.23 -10.66
CA PRO A 74 18.24 -18.15 -11.80
C PRO A 74 16.89 -18.70 -12.28
N ASP A 75 15.87 -18.72 -11.41
CA ASP A 75 14.57 -19.32 -11.71
C ASP A 75 13.56 -18.31 -12.27
N ASN A 76 13.59 -17.07 -11.79
CA ASN A 76 12.51 -16.11 -12.00
C ASN A 76 12.95 -14.64 -11.90
N LEU A 77 12.20 -13.78 -12.59
CA LEU A 77 12.18 -12.33 -12.39
C LEU A 77 11.05 -11.97 -11.41
N PHE A 78 11.34 -11.11 -10.44
CA PHE A 78 10.42 -10.65 -9.43
C PHE A 78 10.37 -9.12 -9.37
N PHE A 79 9.28 -8.59 -8.80
CA PHE A 79 9.14 -7.18 -8.51
C PHE A 79 8.83 -6.94 -7.03
N ALA A 80 9.21 -5.77 -6.55
CA ALA A 80 8.95 -5.28 -5.21
C ALA A 80 8.37 -3.88 -5.32
N MET A 81 7.12 -3.68 -4.87
CA MET A 81 6.35 -2.47 -5.11
C MET A 81 5.85 -1.83 -3.81
N ASN A 82 6.17 -0.55 -3.62
CA ASN A 82 5.52 0.31 -2.64
C ASN A 82 4.42 1.11 -3.34
N VAL A 83 3.18 0.92 -2.90
CA VAL A 83 2.02 1.66 -3.39
C VAL A 83 1.88 2.99 -2.63
N GLY A 84 1.32 3.98 -3.32
CA GLY A 84 1.03 5.28 -2.77
C GLY A 84 -0.11 5.21 -1.76
N CYS A 85 -0.46 6.37 -1.22
CA CYS A 85 -1.55 6.49 -0.25
C CYS A 85 -2.72 7.29 -0.85
N LEU A 86 -3.90 7.18 -0.24
CA LEU A 86 -5.10 7.95 -0.65
C LEU A 86 -5.47 9.00 0.40
N ILE A 87 -4.47 9.51 1.11
CA ILE A 87 -4.67 10.37 2.29
C ILE A 87 -4.23 11.80 2.02
N ASN A 88 -4.93 12.75 2.63
CA ASN A 88 -4.53 14.15 2.65
C ASN A 88 -3.62 14.40 3.87
N GLN A 89 -2.33 14.69 3.63
CA GLN A 89 -1.34 14.97 4.68
C GLN A 89 -1.74 16.15 5.58
N LYS A 90 -2.63 17.05 5.13
CA LYS A 90 -3.15 18.18 5.92
C LYS A 90 -4.27 17.79 6.88
N SER A 91 -4.81 16.58 6.81
CA SER A 91 -5.87 16.14 7.72
C SER A 91 -5.33 15.96 9.14
N MET A 92 -6.18 16.24 10.13
CA MET A 92 -5.81 16.16 11.56
C MET A 92 -5.23 14.78 11.94
N ALA A 93 -5.76 13.71 11.35
CA ALA A 93 -5.29 12.33 11.57
C ALA A 93 -3.82 12.11 11.15
N PHE A 94 -3.26 12.98 10.30
CA PHE A 94 -1.90 12.87 9.78
C PHE A 94 -0.99 14.03 10.19
N ASN A 95 -1.39 14.82 11.20
CA ASN A 95 -0.60 15.95 11.69
C ASN A 95 0.80 15.57 12.19
N TYR A 96 1.04 14.31 12.55
CA TYR A 96 2.37 13.81 12.88
C TYR A 96 3.39 14.04 11.75
N ALA A 97 2.92 14.08 10.50
CA ALA A 97 3.76 14.29 9.31
C ALA A 97 4.06 15.77 9.03
N LYS A 98 3.61 16.71 9.87
CA LYS A 98 3.81 18.15 9.67
C LYS A 98 5.30 18.53 9.60
N ASN A 99 6.13 17.86 10.41
CA ASN A 99 7.57 18.11 10.51
C ASN A 99 8.40 17.22 9.57
N PHE A 100 7.76 16.36 8.76
CA PHE A 100 8.49 15.53 7.82
C PHE A 100 8.99 16.39 6.66
N LYS A 101 10.27 16.21 6.32
CA LYS A 101 10.87 16.86 5.13
C LYS A 101 10.30 16.31 3.82
N THR A 102 9.88 15.05 3.84
CA THR A 102 9.26 14.36 2.71
C THR A 102 7.74 14.49 2.74
N ARG A 103 7.13 14.45 1.56
CA ARG A 103 5.68 14.55 1.38
C ARG A 103 5.09 13.20 1.04
N PHE A 104 3.82 13.03 1.41
CA PHE A 104 3.06 11.85 1.03
C PHE A 104 2.86 11.81 -0.48
N ILE A 105 2.99 10.62 -1.06
CA ILE A 105 2.78 10.40 -2.49
C ILE A 105 1.40 9.77 -2.65
N LEU A 106 0.51 10.48 -3.36
CA LEU A 106 -0.82 9.99 -3.66
C LEU A 106 -0.79 9.21 -4.98
N GLY A 107 -1.26 7.98 -4.94
CA GLY A 107 -1.18 7.11 -6.09
C GLY A 107 -1.74 5.73 -5.84
N CYS A 108 -2.17 5.10 -6.92
CA CYS A 108 -2.59 3.71 -6.95
C CYS A 108 -1.50 2.85 -7.59
N ALA A 109 -1.68 1.54 -7.49
CA ALA A 109 -0.91 0.58 -8.26
C ALA A 109 -1.84 -0.45 -8.88
N ILE A 110 -1.43 -0.96 -10.03
CA ILE A 110 -2.10 -2.06 -10.70
C ILE A 110 -1.07 -3.10 -11.11
N ILE A 111 -1.52 -4.35 -11.25
CA ILE A 111 -0.74 -5.43 -11.84
C ILE A 111 -1.56 -5.96 -12.99
N ILE A 112 -1.05 -5.81 -14.22
CA ILE A 112 -1.69 -6.31 -15.44
C ILE A 112 -0.75 -7.37 -16.01
N ASP A 113 -1.26 -8.57 -16.24
CA ASP A 113 -0.49 -9.67 -16.83
C ASP A 113 0.81 -9.99 -16.08
N GLY A 114 0.77 -9.85 -14.75
CA GLY A 114 1.93 -10.05 -13.86
C GLY A 114 2.93 -8.89 -13.84
N ILE A 115 2.65 -7.79 -14.54
CA ILE A 115 3.54 -6.63 -14.64
C ILE A 115 2.97 -5.48 -13.80
N PRO A 116 3.71 -4.99 -12.79
CA PRO A 116 3.27 -3.89 -11.94
C PRO A 116 3.37 -2.54 -12.66
N ARG A 117 2.43 -1.64 -12.36
CA ARG A 117 2.45 -0.23 -12.78
C ARG A 117 2.04 0.65 -11.62
N LEU A 118 2.75 1.76 -11.46
CA LEU A 118 2.42 2.82 -10.52
C LEU A 118 1.67 3.92 -11.22
N LEU A 119 0.66 4.42 -10.55
CA LEU A 119 -0.32 5.32 -11.09
C LEU A 119 -0.49 6.57 -10.20
N PRO A 120 0.33 7.63 -10.36
CA PRO A 120 0.20 8.84 -9.57
C PRO A 120 -1.18 9.50 -9.70
N MET A 121 -1.70 10.00 -8.58
CA MET A 121 -2.89 10.84 -8.58
C MET A 121 -2.49 12.31 -8.80
N VAL A 122 -3.09 12.95 -9.80
CA VAL A 122 -2.82 14.36 -10.10
C VAL A 122 -3.63 15.26 -9.17
N LEU A 123 -2.97 16.22 -8.52
CA LEU A 123 -3.61 17.14 -7.59
C LEU A 123 -3.71 18.55 -8.18
N ASN A 124 -4.73 19.30 -7.78
CA ASN A 124 -4.81 20.73 -8.03
C ASN A 124 -3.92 21.52 -7.02
N ASN A 125 -3.87 22.84 -7.18
CA ASN A 125 -3.10 23.73 -6.30
C ASN A 125 -3.57 23.74 -4.82
N LYS A 126 -4.77 23.22 -4.54
CA LYS A 126 -5.32 23.10 -3.18
C LYS A 126 -4.92 21.76 -2.53
N GLY A 127 -4.45 20.80 -3.31
CA GLY A 127 -4.10 19.44 -2.89
C GLY A 127 -5.22 18.43 -3.09
N ASP A 128 -6.30 18.80 -3.81
CA ASP A 128 -7.41 17.89 -4.09
C ASP A 128 -7.14 17.12 -5.39
N TRP A 129 -7.52 15.84 -5.40
CA TRP A 129 -7.41 15.00 -6.59
C TRP A 129 -8.35 15.45 -7.69
N ILE A 130 -7.83 15.66 -8.90
CA ILE A 130 -8.61 16.11 -10.06
C ILE A 130 -9.28 14.96 -10.83
N LYS A 131 -9.45 13.79 -10.19
CA LYS A 131 -9.99 12.56 -10.80
C LYS A 131 -9.16 12.03 -11.99
N LYS A 132 -7.89 12.44 -12.07
CA LYS A 132 -6.93 11.98 -13.09
C LYS A 132 -5.85 11.14 -12.46
N ILE A 133 -5.60 10.01 -13.10
CA ILE A 133 -4.51 9.09 -12.79
C ILE A 133 -3.62 9.06 -14.03
N VAL A 134 -2.30 9.09 -13.84
CA VAL A 134 -1.29 9.06 -14.90
C VAL A 134 -0.38 7.85 -14.77
#